data_AF-A0A2G9XFG7-F1
#
_entry.id   AF-A0A2G9XFG7-F1
#
_cell.length_a   1.000
_cell.length_b   1.000
_cell.length_c   1.000
_cell.angle_alpha   90.00
_cell.angle_beta   90.00
_cell.angle_gamma   90.00
#
_symmetry.space_group_name_H-M   'P 1'
#
loop_
_entity.id
_entity.type
_entity.pdbx_description
1 polymer ?
#
loop_
_entity_poly.entity_id
_entity_poly.type
_entity_poly.pdbx_seq_one_letter_code
_entity_poly.pdbx_strand_id
1 'polypeptide(L)'
;AIEAKSQVGPSFGNNFNNRTEEAMGSALDLWTAYREGAFNGGVQPFLGYFFMLEDCDASVRPVKVKEPHFKVFPEFVGASYMKRYELFCRKLVLERHYTSASFITSESETGLKGVYRELANDLSFTIFLKSLVSHIGAFA
;
A
#
# COMPACT_ATOMS: atom_id res chain seq x y z
N ALA A 1 5.81 6.71 -11.68
CA ALA A 1 4.35 6.66 -11.51
C ALA A 1 4.01 6.57 -10.02
N ILE A 2 2.85 7.09 -9.62
CA ILE A 2 2.32 6.94 -8.26
C ILE A 2 0.90 6.41 -8.38
N GLU A 3 0.63 5.30 -7.72
CA GLU A 3 -0.71 4.78 -7.54
C GLU A 3 -1.25 5.27 -6.19
N ALA A 4 -2.37 6.00 -6.24
CA ALA A 4 -3.06 6.47 -5.05
C ALA A 4 -4.40 5.73 -4.92
N LYS A 5 -4.62 5.11 -3.76
CA LYS A 5 -5.85 4.37 -3.45
C LYS A 5 -6.35 4.76 -2.07
N SER A 6 -7.66 4.64 -1.91
CA SER A 6 -8.28 4.75 -0.59
C SER A 6 -9.33 3.67 -0.40
N GLN A 7 -9.63 3.37 0.86
CA GLN A 7 -10.71 2.45 1.23
C GLN A 7 -11.49 2.96 2.44
N VAL A 8 -12.81 2.99 2.25
CA VAL A 8 -13.83 3.26 3.27
C VAL A 8 -14.78 2.06 3.36
N GLY A 9 -15.53 1.94 4.46
CA GLY A 9 -16.51 0.89 4.70
C GLY A 9 -17.68 0.87 3.69
N PRO A 10 -18.59 -0.13 3.79
CA PRO A 10 -18.71 -1.12 4.86
C PRO A 10 -17.96 -2.44 4.62
N SER A 11 -17.60 -2.79 3.38
CA SER A 11 -17.08 -4.13 3.03
C SER A 11 -15.56 -4.17 2.98
N PHE A 12 -14.92 -4.17 4.14
CA PHE A 12 -13.45 -4.18 4.19
C PHE A 12 -12.82 -5.47 3.62
N GLY A 13 -13.49 -6.62 3.76
CA GLY A 13 -12.95 -7.91 3.32
C GLY A 13 -12.85 -8.06 1.82
N ASN A 14 -13.96 -7.84 1.11
CA ASN A 14 -13.97 -7.93 -0.35
C ASN A 14 -13.07 -6.85 -0.96
N ASN A 15 -13.11 -5.64 -0.40
CA ASN A 15 -12.28 -4.56 -0.90
C ASN A 15 -10.79 -4.80 -0.62
N PHE A 16 -10.43 -5.42 0.51
CA PHE A 16 -9.03 -5.76 0.81
C PHE A 16 -8.41 -6.61 -0.29
N ASN A 17 -9.02 -7.76 -0.60
CA ASN A 17 -8.50 -8.66 -1.62
C ASN A 17 -8.40 -7.97 -2.99
N ASN A 18 -9.47 -7.29 -3.41
CA ASN A 18 -9.47 -6.57 -4.70
C ASN A 18 -8.35 -5.52 -4.78
N ARG A 19 -8.14 -4.71 -3.73
CA ARG A 19 -7.09 -3.68 -3.74
C ARG A 19 -5.69 -4.27 -3.73
N THR A 20 -5.48 -5.39 -3.04
CA THR A 20 -4.19 -6.07 -3.07
C THR A 20 -3.88 -6.65 -4.45
N GLU A 21 -4.85 -7.29 -5.10
CA GLU A 21 -4.70 -7.86 -6.44
C GLU A 21 -4.45 -6.76 -7.49
N GLU A 22 -5.20 -5.66 -7.44
CA GLU A 22 -5.01 -4.51 -8.34
C GLU A 22 -3.61 -3.90 -8.24
N ALA A 23 -3.09 -3.70 -7.03
CA ALA A 23 -1.76 -3.11 -6.82
C ALA A 23 -0.65 -4.06 -7.28
N MET A 24 -0.76 -5.36 -6.98
CA MET A 24 0.20 -6.36 -7.48
C MET A 24 0.17 -6.45 -9.01
N GLY A 25 -1.02 -6.46 -9.62
CA GLY A 25 -1.19 -6.47 -11.07
C GLY A 25 -0.62 -5.23 -11.73
N SER A 26 -0.91 -4.05 -11.18
CA SER A 26 -0.40 -2.77 -11.71
C SER A 26 1.13 -2.70 -11.67
N ALA A 27 1.75 -3.18 -10.58
CA ALA A 27 3.21 -3.29 -10.50
C ALA A 27 3.77 -4.25 -11.56
N LEU A 28 3.17 -5.44 -11.72
CA LEU A 28 3.58 -6.42 -12.72
C LEU A 28 3.50 -5.86 -14.15
N ASP A 29 2.41 -5.18 -14.48
CA ASP A 29 2.18 -4.58 -15.79
C ASP A 29 3.20 -3.47 -16.07
N LEU A 30 3.44 -2.58 -15.10
CA LEU A 30 4.41 -1.49 -15.24
C LEU A 30 5.85 -2.01 -15.39
N TRP A 31 6.24 -3.02 -14.61
CA TRP A 31 7.56 -3.64 -14.75
C TRP A 31 7.70 -4.39 -16.07
N THR A 32 6.64 -5.03 -16.54
CA THR A 32 6.61 -5.67 -17.86
C THR A 32 6.77 -4.63 -18.96
N ALA A 33 6.00 -3.54 -18.94
CA ALA A 33 6.12 -2.45 -19.91
C ALA A 33 7.52 -1.83 -19.92
N TYR A 34 8.13 -1.63 -18.74
CA TYR A 34 9.51 -1.15 -18.65
C TYR A 34 10.50 -2.14 -19.28
N ARG A 35 10.39 -3.44 -18.94
CA ARG A 35 11.25 -4.51 -19.47
C ARG A 35 11.15 -4.62 -21.00
N GLU A 36 9.96 -4.45 -21.56
CA GLU A 36 9.72 -4.48 -23.02
C GLU A 36 10.08 -3.15 -23.72
N GLY A 37 10.61 -2.15 -22.99
CA GLY A 37 11.05 -0.88 -23.56
C GLY A 37 9.93 0.08 -23.94
N ALA A 38 8.70 -0.14 -23.47
CA ALA A 38 7.53 0.68 -23.81
C ALA A 38 7.65 2.15 -23.36
N PHE A 39 8.56 2.45 -22.43
CA PHE A 39 8.86 3.81 -21.96
C PHE A 39 10.02 4.46 -22.70
N ASN A 40 10.21 4.14 -23.99
CA ASN A 40 11.25 4.69 -24.89
C ASN A 40 12.70 4.43 -24.46
N GLY A 41 12.93 3.42 -23.62
CA GLY A 41 14.22 3.17 -22.98
C GLY A 41 14.60 4.25 -21.95
N GLY A 42 15.43 3.89 -20.96
CA GLY A 42 15.88 4.84 -19.96
C GLY A 42 16.04 4.27 -18.56
N VAL A 43 16.11 5.17 -17.58
CA VAL A 43 16.29 4.85 -16.17
C VAL A 43 15.08 4.10 -15.63
N GLN A 44 15.32 3.24 -14.64
CA GLN A 44 14.26 2.49 -13.98
C GLN A 44 13.24 3.46 -13.38
N PRO A 45 11.93 3.35 -13.71
CA PRO A 45 10.93 4.28 -13.20
C PRO A 45 10.74 4.14 -11.68
N PHE A 46 10.49 5.27 -11.01
CA PHE A 46 9.97 5.24 -9.65
C PHE A 46 8.53 4.73 -9.65
N LEU A 47 8.23 3.71 -8.83
CA LEU A 47 6.87 3.26 -8.56
C LEU A 47 6.52 3.53 -7.09
N GLY A 48 5.58 4.44 -6.86
CA GLY A 48 5.08 4.77 -5.52
C GLY A 48 3.68 4.21 -5.28
N TYR A 49 3.44 3.64 -4.10
CA TYR A 49 2.11 3.24 -3.64
C TYR A 49 1.66 4.11 -2.46
N PHE A 50 0.61 4.91 -2.63
CA PHE A 50 0.01 5.70 -1.57
C PHE A 50 -1.36 5.14 -1.23
N PHE A 51 -1.56 4.73 0.02
CA PHE A 51 -2.81 4.14 0.47
C PHE A 51 -3.37 4.84 1.71
N MET A 52 -4.65 5.21 1.64
CA MET A 52 -5.39 5.80 2.75
C MET A 52 -6.54 4.90 3.18
N LEU A 53 -6.56 4.48 4.44
CA LEU A 53 -7.63 3.66 5.01
C LEU A 53 -8.50 4.47 5.97
N GLU A 54 -9.81 4.26 5.91
CA GLU A 54 -10.73 4.77 6.92
C GLU A 54 -10.37 4.21 8.30
N ASP A 55 -10.28 5.11 9.27
CA ASP A 55 -10.04 4.82 10.66
C ASP A 55 -11.36 4.64 11.38
N CYS A 56 -11.82 3.40 11.44
CA CYS A 56 -13.08 3.03 12.10
C CYS A 56 -13.01 1.64 12.73
N ASP A 57 -13.97 1.32 13.60
CA ASP A 57 -14.07 0.04 14.30
C ASP A 57 -13.90 -1.17 13.37
N ALA A 58 -14.47 -1.12 12.17
CA ALA A 58 -14.41 -2.22 11.21
C ALA A 58 -13.00 -2.40 10.61
N SER A 59 -12.21 -1.32 10.51
CA SER A 59 -10.84 -1.36 10.00
C SER A 59 -9.82 -1.87 11.04
N VAL A 60 -10.06 -1.58 12.33
CA VAL A 60 -9.15 -1.89 13.44
C VAL A 60 -9.46 -3.22 14.13
N ARG A 61 -10.68 -3.75 13.98
CA ARG A 61 -11.08 -5.01 14.62
C ARG A 61 -10.33 -6.20 14.01
N PRO A 62 -9.77 -7.11 14.85
CA PRO A 62 -9.22 -8.38 14.40
C PRO A 62 -10.19 -9.18 13.52
N VAL A 63 -9.68 -9.78 12.44
CA VAL A 63 -10.47 -10.67 11.58
C VAL A 63 -9.97 -12.12 11.65
N LYS A 64 -10.90 -13.06 11.47
CA LYS A 64 -10.60 -14.50 11.47
C LYS A 64 -9.80 -14.87 10.22
N VAL A 65 -8.92 -15.86 10.38
CA VAL A 65 -8.22 -16.53 9.29
C VAL A 65 -8.84 -17.91 9.08
N LYS A 66 -8.80 -18.41 7.84
CA LYS A 66 -9.18 -19.80 7.52
C LYS A 66 -7.91 -20.53 7.10
N GLU A 67 -7.62 -21.65 7.74
CA GLU A 67 -6.42 -22.46 7.52
C GLU A 67 -6.78 -23.91 7.12
N PRO A 68 -7.56 -24.12 6.04
CA PRO A 68 -8.03 -25.47 5.68
C PRO A 68 -6.91 -26.38 5.15
N HIS A 69 -5.78 -25.81 4.69
CA HIS A 69 -4.70 -26.55 4.04
C HIS A 69 -3.33 -26.30 4.67
N PHE A 70 -2.99 -25.03 4.90
CA PHE A 70 -1.71 -24.60 5.47
C PHE A 70 -1.94 -23.56 6.55
N LYS A 71 -1.00 -23.48 7.49
CA LYS A 71 -1.00 -22.44 8.51
C LYS A 71 -0.74 -21.08 7.85
N VAL A 72 -1.49 -20.06 8.23
CA VAL A 72 -1.17 -18.67 7.89
C VAL A 72 0.07 -18.24 8.66
N PHE A 73 0.81 -17.27 8.13
CA PHE A 73 1.93 -16.72 8.87
C PHE A 73 1.47 -16.00 10.14
N PRO A 74 2.27 -16.05 11.23
CA PRO A 74 1.86 -15.54 12.54
C PRO A 74 1.40 -14.08 12.54
N GLU A 75 1.97 -13.22 11.68
CA GLU A 75 1.60 -11.81 11.59
C GLU A 75 0.18 -11.56 11.11
N PHE A 76 -0.48 -12.56 10.50
CA PHE A 76 -1.87 -12.47 10.04
C PHE A 76 -2.88 -13.01 11.06
N VAL A 77 -2.43 -13.74 12.08
CA VAL A 77 -3.29 -14.30 13.13
C VAL A 77 -3.78 -13.16 14.03
N GLY A 78 -5.10 -12.93 14.05
CA GLY A 78 -5.68 -11.83 14.82
C GLY A 78 -5.42 -10.42 14.24
N ALA A 79 -4.85 -10.33 13.03
CA ALA A 79 -4.63 -9.06 12.37
C ALA A 79 -5.97 -8.43 11.93
N SER A 80 -6.09 -7.11 12.08
CA SER A 80 -7.17 -6.31 11.50
C SER A 80 -6.90 -5.96 10.04
N TYR A 81 -7.87 -5.38 9.33
CA TYR A 81 -7.61 -4.91 7.95
C TYR A 81 -6.55 -3.81 7.90
N MET A 82 -6.55 -2.92 8.89
CA MET A 82 -5.52 -1.90 9.06
C MET A 82 -4.13 -2.54 9.18
N LYS A 83 -3.98 -3.56 10.03
CA LYS A 83 -2.69 -4.27 10.16
C LYS A 83 -2.32 -5.02 8.88
N ARG A 84 -3.29 -5.62 8.19
CA ARG A 84 -3.06 -6.33 6.93
C ARG A 84 -2.60 -5.39 5.81
N TYR A 85 -3.15 -4.17 5.72
CA TYR A 85 -2.66 -3.15 4.79
C TYR A 85 -1.26 -2.67 5.11
N GLU A 86 -0.96 -2.45 6.40
CA GLU A 86 0.40 -2.13 6.85
C GLU A 86 1.41 -3.21 6.43
N LEU A 87 1.07 -4.49 6.62
CA LEU A 87 1.90 -5.62 6.16
C LEU A 87 2.02 -5.67 4.64
N PHE A 88 0.92 -5.44 3.92
CA PHE A 88 0.89 -5.43 2.46
C PHE A 88 1.80 -4.36 1.88
N CYS A 89 1.69 -3.11 2.34
CA CYS A 89 2.55 -2.01 1.89
C CYS A 89 4.04 -2.30 2.11
N ARG A 90 4.41 -2.91 3.25
CA ARG A 90 5.81 -3.33 3.46
C ARG A 90 6.25 -4.40 2.48
N LYS A 91 5.43 -5.44 2.28
CA LYS A 91 5.76 -6.53 1.37
C LYS A 91 5.92 -6.04 -0.07
N LEU A 92 5.06 -5.12 -0.54
CA LEU A 92 5.20 -4.48 -1.84
C LEU A 92 6.58 -3.83 -2.06
N VAL A 93 7.14 -3.17 -1.05
CA VAL A 93 8.47 -2.56 -1.13
C VAL A 93 9.58 -3.62 -1.02
N LEU A 94 9.48 -4.52 -0.04
CA LEU A 94 10.49 -5.57 0.20
C LEU A 94 10.65 -6.52 -1.00
N GLU A 95 9.55 -6.81 -1.69
CA GLU A 95 9.49 -7.66 -2.87
C GLU A 95 9.77 -6.89 -4.17
N ARG A 96 10.07 -5.58 -4.07
CA ARG A 96 10.39 -4.68 -5.19
C ARG A 96 9.27 -4.49 -6.21
N HIS A 97 8.03 -4.77 -5.82
CA HIS A 97 6.87 -4.39 -6.63
C HIS A 97 6.76 -2.87 -6.73
N TYR A 98 6.99 -2.16 -5.62
CA TYR A 98 7.06 -0.70 -5.58
C TYR A 98 8.40 -0.23 -4.99
N THR A 99 8.85 0.95 -5.41
CA THR A 99 10.05 1.60 -4.87
C THR A 99 9.83 2.11 -3.44
N SER A 100 8.64 2.66 -3.17
CA SER A 100 8.26 3.15 -1.84
C SER A 100 6.75 3.06 -1.66
N ALA A 101 6.31 2.87 -0.42
CA ALA A 101 4.91 2.90 -0.05
C ALA A 101 4.65 3.91 1.08
N SER A 102 3.46 4.51 1.09
CA SER A 102 2.94 5.34 2.17
C SER A 102 1.59 4.78 2.61
N PHE A 103 1.39 4.61 3.91
CA PHE A 103 0.14 4.13 4.49
C PHE A 103 -0.34 5.04 5.61
N ILE A 104 -1.46 5.70 5.38
CA ILE A 104 -2.06 6.61 6.36
C ILE A 104 -3.50 6.18 6.66
N THR A 105 -4.00 6.60 7.83
CA THR A 105 -5.39 6.39 8.22
C THR A 105 -6.05 7.69 8.62
N SER A 106 -7.37 7.76 8.50
CA SER A 106 -8.12 8.95 8.89
C SER A 106 -9.56 8.60 9.22
N GLU A 107 -10.12 9.25 10.23
CA GLU A 107 -11.55 9.15 10.51
C GLU A 107 -12.34 9.96 9.48
N SER A 108 -13.59 9.56 9.22
CA SER A 108 -14.43 10.18 8.19
C SER A 108 -14.75 11.65 8.47
N GLU A 109 -14.90 12.05 9.74
CA GLU A 109 -15.24 13.43 10.11
C GLU A 109 -13.99 14.34 10.24
N THR A 110 -12.97 13.88 10.96
CA THR A 110 -11.75 14.68 11.20
C THR A 110 -10.84 14.72 9.97
N GLY A 111 -10.91 13.71 9.09
CA GLY A 111 -10.19 13.64 7.84
C GLY A 111 -10.47 14.79 6.87
N LEU A 112 -11.71 15.27 6.84
CA LEU A 112 -12.10 16.44 6.04
C LEU A 112 -11.37 17.73 6.48
N LYS A 113 -10.80 17.73 7.70
CA LYS A 113 -9.99 18.82 8.25
C LYS A 113 -8.48 18.57 8.09
N GLY A 114 -8.10 17.53 7.33
CA GLY A 114 -6.70 17.15 7.13
C GLY A 114 -6.08 16.38 8.30
N VAL A 115 -6.88 15.87 9.24
CA VAL A 115 -6.38 15.04 10.34
C VAL A 115 -6.17 13.63 9.83
N TYR A 116 -4.95 13.11 9.92
CA TYR A 116 -4.60 11.74 9.58
C TYR A 116 -3.60 11.17 10.58
N ARG A 117 -3.42 9.86 10.56
CA ARG A 117 -2.44 9.13 11.36
C ARG A 117 -1.48 8.36 10.48
N GLU A 118 -0.23 8.29 10.91
CA GLU A 118 0.81 7.42 10.35
C GLU A 118 1.11 6.34 11.39
N LEU A 119 0.74 5.10 11.10
CA LEU A 119 0.83 4.00 12.07
C LEU A 119 2.21 3.34 12.10
N ALA A 120 3.02 3.58 11.07
CA ALA A 120 4.30 2.93 10.84
C ALA A 120 5.29 3.94 10.26
N ASN A 121 6.37 4.21 10.99
CA ASN A 121 7.36 5.22 10.61
C ASN A 121 7.96 4.94 9.23
N ASP A 122 8.21 3.67 8.91
CA ASP A 122 8.75 3.21 7.63
C ASP A 122 7.78 3.36 6.45
N LEU A 123 6.49 3.56 6.72
CA LEU A 123 5.44 3.83 5.74
C LEU A 123 4.89 5.27 5.85
N SER A 124 5.62 6.16 6.51
CA SER A 124 5.23 7.57 6.63
C SER A 124 5.24 8.28 5.27
N PHE A 125 4.34 9.24 5.11
CA PHE A 125 4.27 10.12 3.95
C PHE A 125 5.57 10.90 3.76
N THR A 126 6.22 11.27 4.87
CA THR A 126 7.52 11.95 4.81
C THR A 126 8.61 11.09 4.18
N ILE A 127 8.72 9.80 4.55
CA ILE A 127 9.70 8.88 3.93
C ILE A 127 9.37 8.67 2.46
N PHE A 128 8.09 8.47 2.14
CA PHE A 128 7.62 8.33 0.77
C PHE A 128 8.01 9.53 -0.11
N LEU A 129 7.75 10.76 0.35
CA LEU A 129 8.12 11.97 -0.38
C LEU A 129 9.63 12.14 -0.51
N LYS A 130 10.40 11.85 0.54
CA LYS A 130 11.87 11.86 0.46
C LYS A 130 12.37 10.90 -0.62
N SER A 131 11.84 9.67 -0.65
CA SER A 131 12.21 8.68 -1.66
C SER A 131 11.88 9.16 -3.09
N LEU A 132 10.71 9.79 -3.28
CA LEU A 132 10.31 10.34 -4.58
C LEU A 132 11.22 11.49 -5.01
N VAL A 133 11.45 12.47 -4.15
CA VAL A 133 12.27 13.64 -4.44
C VAL A 133 13.72 13.23 -4.70
N SER A 134 14.28 12.32 -3.92
CA SER A 134 15.63 11.78 -4.15
C SER A 134 15.74 11.05 -5.49
N HIS A 135 14.71 10.27 -5.87
CA HIS A 135 14.70 9.61 -7.18
C HIS A 135 14.65 10.62 -8.32
N ILE A 136 13.80 11.64 -8.24
CA ILE A 136 13.73 12.71 -9.25
C ILE A 136 15.06 13.44 -9.32
N GLY A 137 15.62 13.87 -8.19
CA GLY A 137 16.87 14.63 -8.14
C GLY A 137 18.10 13.87 -8.64
N ALA A 138 18.07 12.54 -8.64
CA ALA A 138 19.15 11.71 -9.19
C ALA A 138 19.18 11.69 -10.73
N PHE A 139 18.07 12.05 -11.39
CA PHE A 139 17.90 11.98 -12.84
C PHE A 139 17.39 13.29 -13.46
N ALA A 140 17.31 14.35 -12.67
CA ALA A 140 16.95 15.71 -13.10
C ALA A 140 18.17 16.48 -13.64
#